data_AF-A0A430FRX9-F1
#
_entry.id   AF-A0A430FRX9-F1
#
_cell.length_a   1.000
_cell.length_b   1.000
_cell.length_c   1.000
_cell.angle_alpha   90.00
_cell.angle_beta   90.00
_cell.angle_gamma   90.00
#
_symmetry.space_group_name_H-M   'P 1'
#
loop_
_entity.id
_entity.type
_entity.pdbx_description
1 polymer ?
#
loop_
_entity_poly.entity_id
_entity_poly.type
_entity_poly.pdbx_seq_one_letter_code
_entity_poly.pdbx_strand_id
1 'polypeptide(L)'
;MLNTQTMKRFSALALAGSLALSGLAVGVTSANAAPMPSQTISIVNPDADPATSGTWGKIPWTYDTATKTLELGGYGKPTLVPENTEVFLTDGADQQATKFEMETVHLHGVTIEDAKQLTSMFADAKHLKTVTGLNSLNFEKVAEGKTVSFMDMFKYTAVEDANFAGINMAGHDINASGMFQGATSKYLNLTNLPVDHIVTADAMYAENTNLTEVTYGGFSGPIPAPALKSANAMFKDCTNVTSLYMNVEAPNLEQTNEMFDGCKSVKRINFDFVKAQHVKSAQYMFRNCENLEDAWMMSSDFSHLSKAEAMGMFENANKVSWLILPKASLDNLYEADAHGYSSLPRTDQKDAQWGVYGLEGPRTFGEWAADQTISADTTMNLKLA
;
A
#
# COMPACT_ATOMS: atom_id res chain seq x y z
N MET A 1 32.44 9.82 -50.58
CA MET A 1 32.17 11.11 -49.90
C MET A 1 31.53 10.79 -48.57
N LEU A 2 32.35 10.61 -47.54
CA LEU A 2 31.95 10.53 -46.14
C LEU A 2 31.63 11.95 -45.67
N ASN A 3 30.50 12.16 -44.99
CA ASN A 3 30.24 13.42 -44.30
C ASN A 3 30.04 13.14 -42.81
N THR A 4 31.12 13.40 -42.08
CA THR A 4 31.24 13.47 -40.63
C THR A 4 30.67 14.78 -40.12
N GLN A 5 29.71 14.74 -39.19
CA GLN A 5 29.48 15.85 -38.25
C GLN A 5 29.44 15.33 -36.80
N THR A 6 30.62 15.41 -36.21
CA THR A 6 30.95 15.82 -34.84
C THR A 6 29.79 16.45 -34.05
N MET A 7 29.26 15.72 -33.06
CA MET A 7 28.63 16.33 -31.89
C MET A 7 29.65 16.40 -30.75
N LYS A 8 29.90 17.64 -30.31
CA LYS A 8 30.81 18.01 -29.24
C LYS A 8 30.26 17.53 -27.89
N ARG A 9 31.11 16.81 -27.15
CA ARG A 9 30.94 16.52 -25.72
C ARG A 9 30.97 17.84 -24.94
N PHE A 10 29.89 18.18 -24.24
CA PHE A 10 29.93 19.15 -23.16
C PHE A 10 30.16 18.38 -21.87
N SER A 11 31.40 18.41 -21.38
CA SER A 11 31.76 18.02 -20.02
C SER A 11 31.25 19.10 -19.06
N ALA A 12 30.18 18.82 -18.33
CA ALA A 12 29.77 19.63 -17.18
C ALA A 12 30.67 19.27 -15.99
N LEU A 13 31.52 20.22 -15.63
CA LEU A 13 32.40 20.18 -14.47
C LEU A 13 31.52 20.36 -13.21
N ALA A 14 31.20 19.29 -12.49
CA ALA A 14 30.59 19.38 -11.18
C ALA A 14 31.66 19.79 -10.16
N LEU A 15 31.77 21.09 -9.88
CA LEU A 15 32.48 21.58 -8.70
C LEU A 15 31.68 21.16 -7.46
N ALA A 16 32.24 20.28 -6.65
CA ALA A 16 31.79 20.06 -5.28
C ALA A 16 32.05 21.35 -4.48
N GLY A 17 30.99 22.14 -4.28
CA GLY A 17 30.99 23.32 -3.44
C GLY A 17 29.89 23.20 -2.38
N SER A 18 30.28 22.94 -1.15
CA SER A 18 29.43 23.05 0.03
C SER A 18 28.99 24.51 0.21
N LEU A 19 27.74 24.80 -0.13
CA LEU A 19 27.10 26.08 0.17
C LEU A 19 26.41 26.00 1.53
N ALA A 20 27.11 26.48 2.56
CA ALA A 20 26.49 26.88 3.81
C ALA A 20 25.76 28.21 3.58
N LEU A 21 24.43 28.18 3.50
CA LEU A 21 23.63 29.40 3.50
C LEU A 21 23.27 29.77 4.95
N SER A 22 23.96 30.76 5.48
CA SER A 22 23.64 31.40 6.75
C SER A 22 22.50 32.40 6.57
N GLY A 23 21.45 32.24 7.39
CA GLY A 23 20.65 33.33 7.95
C GLY A 23 19.74 34.13 7.02
N LEU A 24 18.46 33.79 7.02
CA LEU A 24 17.39 34.79 7.04
C LEU A 24 16.24 34.28 7.93
N ALA A 25 16.10 34.88 9.10
CA ALA A 25 15.02 34.61 10.03
C ALA A 25 13.78 35.41 9.59
N VAL A 26 12.71 34.71 9.21
CA VAL A 26 11.35 35.28 9.18
C VAL A 26 10.53 34.41 10.12
N GLY A 27 10.06 35.02 11.20
CA GLY A 27 9.32 34.34 12.26
C GLY A 27 7.98 33.83 11.76
N VAL A 28 7.76 32.53 11.89
CA VAL A 28 6.43 31.92 11.94
C VAL A 28 6.39 31.03 13.16
N THR A 29 5.35 31.23 13.97
CA THR A 29 5.10 30.62 15.26
C THR A 29 5.07 29.09 15.20
N SER A 30 5.61 28.47 16.25
CA SER A 30 5.87 27.05 16.47
C SER A 30 4.71 26.09 16.16
N ALA A 31 4.89 25.27 15.12
CA ALA A 31 4.36 23.92 15.08
C ALA A 31 5.48 22.98 15.54
N ASN A 32 5.24 22.20 16.60
CA ASN A 32 6.15 21.14 17.04
C ASN A 32 6.10 19.99 16.03
N ALA A 33 6.76 20.16 14.88
CA ALA A 33 7.14 19.04 14.03
C ALA A 33 8.39 18.40 14.61
N ALA A 34 8.34 17.10 14.88
CA ALA A 34 9.55 16.32 15.14
C ALA A 34 10.52 16.50 13.95
N PRO A 35 11.83 16.66 14.17
CA PRO A 35 12.79 16.78 13.08
C PRO A 35 12.69 15.53 12.21
N MET A 36 12.38 15.71 10.91
CA MET A 36 12.45 14.62 9.95
C MET A 36 13.87 14.06 9.93
N PRO A 37 14.05 12.72 9.93
CA PRO A 37 15.37 12.14 9.73
C PRO A 37 15.94 12.65 8.40
N SER A 38 17.19 13.09 8.42
CA SER A 38 17.92 13.50 7.23
C SER A 38 17.89 12.37 6.21
N GLN A 39 17.11 12.51 5.15
CA GLN A 39 17.19 11.60 4.01
C GLN A 39 18.49 11.92 3.26
N THR A 40 19.50 11.09 3.46
CA THR A 40 20.60 10.98 2.50
C THR A 40 19.99 10.52 1.18
N ILE A 41 19.88 11.43 0.23
CA ILE A 41 19.58 11.08 -1.15
C ILE A 41 20.81 10.32 -1.66
N SER A 42 20.78 8.99 -1.62
CA SER A 42 21.73 8.15 -2.33
C SER A 42 21.50 8.34 -3.82
N ILE A 43 22.27 9.25 -4.40
CA ILE A 43 22.32 9.39 -5.86
C ILE A 43 22.99 8.10 -6.35
N VAL A 44 22.19 7.15 -6.85
CA VAL A 44 22.70 6.03 -7.64
C VAL A 44 23.58 6.63 -8.72
N ASN A 45 24.87 6.29 -8.74
CA ASN A 45 25.72 6.65 -9.87
C ASN A 45 25.33 5.70 -11.02
N PRO A 46 24.58 6.17 -12.04
CA PRO A 46 24.09 5.28 -13.09
C PRO A 46 25.22 4.78 -14.00
N ASP A 47 26.45 5.30 -13.82
CA ASP A 47 27.64 4.94 -14.61
C ASP A 47 28.55 3.92 -13.89
N ALA A 48 28.17 3.42 -12.71
CA ALA A 48 28.94 2.38 -12.03
C ALA A 48 28.67 1.00 -12.67
N ASP A 49 29.72 0.25 -12.97
CA ASP A 49 29.57 -1.14 -13.40
C ASP A 49 28.95 -1.98 -12.26
N PRO A 50 27.95 -2.83 -12.54
CA PRO A 50 27.29 -3.63 -11.52
C PRO A 50 28.24 -4.69 -10.95
N ALA A 51 28.27 -4.81 -9.62
CA ALA A 51 28.95 -5.90 -8.94
C ALA A 51 28.29 -7.24 -9.29
N THR A 52 29.08 -8.22 -9.74
CA THR A 52 28.57 -9.54 -10.18
C THR A 52 28.53 -10.58 -9.06
N SER A 53 29.06 -10.25 -7.88
CA SER A 53 29.03 -11.12 -6.70
C SER A 53 29.33 -10.33 -5.44
N GLY A 54 28.87 -10.83 -4.31
CA GLY A 54 29.20 -10.27 -3.00
C GLY A 54 28.56 -11.08 -1.88
N THR A 55 28.42 -10.44 -0.72
CA THR A 55 27.76 -11.03 0.44
C THR A 55 26.77 -10.06 1.07
N TRP A 56 25.62 -10.58 1.47
CA TRP A 56 24.71 -9.90 2.40
C TRP A 56 24.93 -10.48 3.79
N GLY A 57 25.68 -9.75 4.63
CA GLY A 57 26.24 -10.32 5.85
C GLY A 57 27.17 -11.50 5.50
N LYS A 58 26.73 -12.73 5.78
CA LYS A 58 27.45 -13.97 5.42
C LYS A 58 26.84 -14.72 4.24
N ILE A 59 25.75 -14.21 3.68
CA ILE A 59 25.00 -14.87 2.62
C ILE A 59 25.60 -14.49 1.27
N PRO A 60 26.15 -15.43 0.49
CA PRO A 60 26.69 -15.12 -0.82
C PRO A 60 25.55 -14.77 -1.79
N TRP A 61 25.83 -13.86 -2.70
CA TRP A 61 24.99 -13.62 -3.87
C TRP A 61 25.84 -13.51 -5.13
N THR A 62 25.26 -13.85 -6.27
CA THR A 62 25.85 -13.68 -7.60
C THR A 62 24.85 -13.02 -8.54
N TYR A 63 25.33 -12.22 -9.47
CA TYR A 63 24.53 -11.50 -10.44
C TYR A 63 25.04 -11.77 -11.86
N ASP A 64 24.16 -12.29 -12.72
CA ASP A 64 24.41 -12.48 -14.14
C ASP A 64 23.94 -11.23 -14.90
N THR A 65 24.89 -10.48 -15.47
CA THR A 65 24.62 -9.22 -16.18
C THR A 65 23.94 -9.45 -17.54
N ALA A 66 24.04 -10.65 -18.12
CA ALA A 66 23.43 -11.00 -19.39
C ALA A 66 21.95 -11.39 -19.22
N THR A 67 21.63 -12.17 -18.19
CA THR A 67 20.24 -12.55 -17.90
C THR A 67 19.53 -11.60 -16.94
N LYS A 68 20.26 -10.67 -16.32
CA LYS A 68 19.77 -9.76 -15.28
C LYS A 68 19.22 -10.50 -14.05
N THR A 69 19.76 -11.68 -13.76
CA THR A 69 19.32 -12.56 -12.67
C THR A 69 20.28 -12.50 -11.49
N LEU A 70 19.74 -12.34 -10.29
CA LEU A 70 20.47 -12.43 -9.03
C LEU A 70 20.09 -13.71 -8.28
N GLU A 71 21.10 -14.46 -7.88
CA GLU A 71 20.99 -15.62 -7.01
C GLU A 71 21.42 -15.21 -5.60
N LEU A 72 20.54 -15.31 -4.60
CA LEU A 72 20.84 -14.99 -3.20
C LEU A 72 20.73 -16.24 -2.34
N GLY A 73 21.83 -16.64 -1.70
CA GLY A 73 21.85 -17.80 -0.81
C GLY A 73 22.87 -18.86 -1.20
N GLY A 74 23.29 -19.64 -0.21
CA GLY A 74 24.24 -20.72 -0.40
C GLY A 74 23.53 -22.06 -0.53
N TYR A 75 23.38 -22.57 -1.76
CA TYR A 75 22.87 -23.92 -2.08
C TYR A 75 23.20 -24.99 -1.02
N GLY A 76 22.31 -25.22 -0.05
CA GLY A 76 22.44 -26.26 0.98
C GLY A 76 23.26 -25.91 2.24
N LYS A 77 23.66 -24.66 2.48
CA LYS A 77 24.25 -24.21 3.75
C LYS A 77 23.32 -23.20 4.43
N PRO A 78 22.87 -23.42 5.69
CA PRO A 78 22.09 -22.43 6.42
C PRO A 78 22.89 -21.14 6.53
N THR A 79 22.46 -20.12 5.80
CA THR A 79 23.10 -18.81 5.76
C THR A 79 22.27 -17.85 6.59
N LEU A 80 22.80 -17.51 7.76
CA LEU A 80 22.22 -16.55 8.69
C LEU A 80 22.58 -15.14 8.24
N VAL A 81 21.59 -14.24 8.18
CA VAL A 81 21.85 -12.81 8.19
C VAL A 81 21.97 -12.36 9.65
N PRO A 82 23.16 -11.98 10.15
CA PRO A 82 23.31 -11.53 11.52
C PRO A 82 22.50 -10.28 11.81
N GLU A 83 22.11 -10.07 13.07
CA GLU A 83 21.54 -8.79 13.51
C GLU A 83 22.40 -7.59 13.09
N ASN A 84 21.74 -6.47 12.77
CA ASN A 84 22.38 -5.22 12.31
C ASN A 84 23.13 -5.34 10.97
N THR A 85 22.79 -6.34 10.13
CA THR A 85 23.27 -6.35 8.74
C THR A 85 22.58 -5.25 7.95
N GLU A 86 23.37 -4.47 7.21
CA GLU A 86 22.88 -3.43 6.30
C GLU A 86 21.83 -3.96 5.31
N VAL A 87 21.01 -3.05 4.78
CA VAL A 87 20.01 -3.38 3.75
C VAL A 87 20.69 -4.01 2.54
N PHE A 88 20.03 -4.99 1.92
CA PHE A 88 20.57 -5.71 0.78
C PHE A 88 20.92 -4.77 -0.40
N LEU A 89 22.15 -4.93 -0.92
CA LEU A 89 22.72 -4.19 -2.07
C LEU A 89 22.75 -2.67 -1.91
N THR A 90 23.12 -2.16 -0.73
CA THR A 90 23.31 -0.72 -0.49
C THR A 90 24.78 -0.32 -0.31
N ASP A 91 25.70 -1.28 -0.19
CA ASP A 91 27.12 -1.05 0.05
C ASP A 91 27.87 -0.69 -1.24
N GLY A 92 28.00 0.61 -1.50
CA GLY A 92 28.73 1.13 -2.65
C GLY A 92 27.89 1.33 -3.92
N ALA A 93 28.48 2.04 -4.89
CA ALA A 93 27.81 2.40 -6.13
C ALA A 93 27.61 1.21 -7.08
N ASP A 94 28.50 0.23 -7.05
CA ASP A 94 28.45 -1.01 -7.84
C ASP A 94 27.34 -1.96 -7.40
N GLN A 95 27.12 -2.13 -6.08
CA GLN A 95 25.97 -2.90 -5.58
C GLN A 95 24.64 -2.19 -5.84
N GLN A 96 24.60 -0.86 -5.71
CA GLN A 96 23.41 -0.08 -6.07
C GLN A 96 23.10 -0.18 -7.57
N ALA A 97 24.12 -0.22 -8.43
CA ALA A 97 23.95 -0.52 -9.86
C ALA A 97 23.39 -1.93 -10.08
N THR A 98 23.90 -2.95 -9.38
CA THR A 98 23.33 -4.31 -9.41
C THR A 98 21.86 -4.34 -8.99
N LYS A 99 21.50 -3.65 -7.89
CA LYS A 99 20.11 -3.56 -7.40
C LYS A 99 19.20 -2.87 -8.41
N PHE A 100 19.70 -1.82 -9.06
CA PHE A 100 18.98 -1.09 -10.07
C PHE A 100 18.72 -1.93 -11.31
N GLU A 101 19.74 -2.66 -11.80
CA GLU A 101 19.69 -3.41 -13.06
C GLU A 101 19.03 -4.80 -12.98
N MET A 102 18.93 -5.43 -11.80
CA MET A 102 18.38 -6.77 -11.70
C MET A 102 16.89 -6.82 -12.09
N GLU A 103 16.51 -7.83 -12.87
CA GLU A 103 15.12 -8.08 -13.27
C GLU A 103 14.51 -9.29 -12.57
N THR A 104 15.34 -10.22 -12.09
CA THR A 104 14.88 -11.44 -11.42
C THR A 104 15.76 -11.75 -10.22
N VAL A 105 15.15 -12.15 -9.11
CA VAL A 105 15.85 -12.64 -7.91
C VAL A 105 15.37 -14.05 -7.55
N HIS A 106 16.30 -14.94 -7.31
CA HIS A 106 16.06 -16.28 -6.80
C HIS A 106 16.67 -16.42 -5.41
N LEU A 107 15.85 -16.76 -4.41
CA LEU A 107 16.30 -16.98 -3.03
C LEU A 107 16.52 -18.48 -2.75
N HIS A 108 17.65 -18.79 -2.10
CA HIS A 108 18.07 -20.14 -1.74
C HIS A 108 18.48 -20.22 -0.27
N GLY A 109 17.56 -20.63 0.61
CA GLY A 109 17.84 -20.94 2.02
C GLY A 109 18.44 -19.76 2.80
N VAL A 110 17.59 -18.79 3.14
CA VAL A 110 17.98 -17.57 3.85
C VAL A 110 17.36 -17.59 5.25
N THR A 111 18.19 -17.64 6.29
CA THR A 111 17.72 -17.60 7.68
C THR A 111 17.78 -16.17 8.22
N ILE A 112 16.64 -15.69 8.72
CA ILE A 112 16.44 -14.36 9.28
C ILE A 112 16.53 -14.44 10.82
N GLU A 113 17.44 -13.65 11.39
CA GLU A 113 17.59 -13.49 12.85
C GLU A 113 16.89 -12.21 13.33
N ASP A 114 17.19 -11.08 12.68
CA ASP A 114 16.55 -9.80 12.96
C ASP A 114 15.19 -9.71 12.24
N ALA A 115 14.12 -9.51 13.00
CA ALA A 115 12.77 -9.33 12.48
C ALA A 115 12.67 -8.17 11.45
N LYS A 116 13.60 -7.21 11.48
CA LYS A 116 13.63 -6.07 10.55
C LYS A 116 14.43 -6.32 9.28
N GLN A 117 15.08 -7.48 9.15
CA GLN A 117 16.09 -7.71 8.11
C GLN A 117 15.57 -7.59 6.66
N LEU A 118 14.28 -7.84 6.44
CA LEU A 118 13.64 -7.75 5.12
C LEU A 118 13.10 -6.34 4.80
N THR A 119 13.19 -5.40 5.75
CA THR A 119 12.77 -4.01 5.56
C THR A 119 13.54 -3.40 4.39
N SER A 120 12.81 -2.87 3.41
CA SER A 120 13.37 -2.21 2.22
C SER A 120 14.35 -3.06 1.40
N MET A 121 14.31 -4.39 1.55
CA MET A 121 15.29 -5.31 0.96
C MET A 121 15.46 -5.09 -0.56
N PHE A 122 14.35 -4.95 -1.29
CA PHE A 122 14.34 -4.67 -2.72
C PHE A 122 13.84 -3.27 -3.07
N ALA A 123 13.73 -2.36 -2.10
CA ALA A 123 13.35 -0.97 -2.37
C ALA A 123 14.26 -0.35 -3.44
N ASP A 124 13.67 0.40 -4.36
CA ASP A 124 14.32 1.07 -5.50
C ASP A 124 14.96 0.14 -6.55
N ALA A 125 14.71 -1.18 -6.50
CA ALA A 125 15.05 -2.09 -7.58
C ALA A 125 14.07 -1.90 -8.77
N LYS A 126 14.20 -0.78 -9.48
CA LYS A 126 13.21 -0.28 -10.45
C LYS A 126 12.97 -1.20 -11.64
N HIS A 127 13.87 -2.14 -11.91
CA HIS A 127 13.73 -3.12 -12.99
C HIS A 127 13.37 -4.53 -12.50
N LEU A 128 13.28 -4.76 -11.19
CA LEU A 128 12.95 -6.05 -10.61
C LEU A 128 11.50 -6.43 -10.94
N LYS A 129 11.30 -7.52 -11.70
CA LYS A 129 9.98 -8.02 -12.13
C LYS A 129 9.56 -9.29 -11.40
N THR A 130 10.49 -10.16 -11.05
CA THR A 130 10.18 -11.50 -10.54
C THR A 130 11.04 -11.85 -9.35
N VAL A 131 10.41 -12.33 -8.28
CA VAL A 131 11.09 -12.90 -7.11
C VAL A 131 10.57 -14.30 -6.82
N THR A 132 11.45 -15.29 -6.88
CA THR A 132 11.14 -16.69 -6.55
C THR A 132 11.96 -17.20 -5.38
N GLY A 133 11.51 -18.31 -4.79
CA GLY A 133 12.24 -18.94 -3.69
C GLY A 133 11.99 -18.26 -2.33
N LEU A 134 10.98 -17.39 -2.22
CA LEU A 134 10.59 -16.74 -0.96
C LEU A 134 10.22 -17.76 0.12
N ASN A 135 9.77 -18.96 -0.26
CA ASN A 135 9.53 -20.09 0.62
C ASN A 135 10.80 -20.64 1.29
N SER A 136 11.98 -20.24 0.80
CA SER A 136 13.27 -20.58 1.41
C SER A 136 13.71 -19.61 2.50
N LEU A 137 12.91 -18.58 2.79
CA LEU A 137 13.09 -17.74 3.99
C LEU A 137 12.73 -18.55 5.24
N ASN A 138 13.62 -18.56 6.23
CA ASN A 138 13.42 -19.23 7.52
C ASN A 138 13.44 -18.20 8.65
N PHE A 139 12.38 -18.18 9.47
CA PHE A 139 12.20 -17.25 10.59
C PHE A 139 12.36 -17.89 11.97
N GLU A 140 12.80 -19.16 12.09
CA GLU A 140 12.97 -19.86 13.39
C GLU A 140 13.99 -19.21 14.33
N LYS A 141 14.83 -18.31 13.81
CA LYS A 141 15.81 -17.54 14.60
C LYS A 141 15.31 -16.17 15.02
N VAL A 142 14.16 -15.73 14.50
CA VAL A 142 13.50 -14.51 14.96
C VAL A 142 13.00 -14.76 16.39
N ALA A 143 13.28 -13.81 17.30
CA ALA A 143 12.85 -13.93 18.68
C ALA A 143 11.32 -14.08 18.79
N GLU A 144 10.86 -14.98 19.66
CA GLU A 144 9.43 -15.29 19.85
C GLU A 144 8.58 -14.03 20.08
N GLY A 145 7.42 -13.98 19.42
CA GLY A 145 6.47 -12.87 19.53
C GLY A 145 6.91 -11.58 18.82
N LYS A 146 8.05 -11.57 18.11
CA LYS A 146 8.41 -10.44 17.23
C LYS A 146 7.62 -10.48 15.94
N THR A 147 7.18 -9.32 15.49
CA THR A 147 6.60 -9.10 14.16
C THR A 147 7.72 -8.98 13.13
N VAL A 148 7.68 -9.82 12.10
CA VAL A 148 8.58 -9.76 10.94
C VAL A 148 8.18 -8.58 10.04
N SER A 149 9.15 -7.76 9.68
CA SER A 149 8.96 -6.56 8.85
C SER A 149 9.18 -6.88 7.38
N PHE A 150 8.09 -6.85 6.60
CA PHE A 150 8.12 -6.75 5.14
C PHE A 150 7.99 -5.28 4.69
N MET A 151 8.20 -4.34 5.62
CA MET A 151 7.99 -2.93 5.39
C MET A 151 8.86 -2.45 4.22
N ASP A 152 8.24 -1.74 3.27
CA ASP A 152 8.89 -1.20 2.07
C ASP A 152 9.67 -2.24 1.22
N MET A 153 9.45 -3.56 1.41
CA MET A 153 10.30 -4.61 0.82
C MET A 153 10.44 -4.50 -0.70
N PHE A 154 9.38 -4.11 -1.40
CA PHE A 154 9.29 -3.93 -2.86
C PHE A 154 8.91 -2.50 -3.27
N LYS A 155 9.18 -1.51 -2.42
CA LYS A 155 8.90 -0.10 -2.70
C LYS A 155 9.62 0.38 -3.97
N TYR A 156 8.90 1.10 -4.83
CA TYR A 156 9.42 1.63 -6.10
C TYR A 156 10.05 0.59 -7.05
N THR A 157 9.60 -0.66 -6.99
CA THR A 157 10.02 -1.73 -7.92
C THR A 157 9.11 -1.84 -9.14
N ALA A 158 9.42 -2.77 -10.04
CA ALA A 158 8.55 -3.19 -11.15
C ALA A 158 8.03 -4.63 -10.96
N VAL A 159 7.88 -5.08 -9.70
CA VAL A 159 7.59 -6.50 -9.41
C VAL A 159 6.19 -6.88 -9.87
N GLU A 160 6.10 -7.89 -10.72
CA GLU A 160 4.83 -8.41 -11.25
C GLU A 160 4.47 -9.75 -10.60
N ASP A 161 5.48 -10.54 -10.22
CA ASP A 161 5.31 -11.87 -9.61
C ASP A 161 6.23 -12.06 -8.39
N ALA A 162 5.59 -12.25 -7.23
CA ALA A 162 6.24 -12.61 -5.97
C ALA A 162 5.48 -13.80 -5.37
N ASN A 163 6.04 -15.00 -5.54
CA ASN A 163 5.40 -16.24 -5.13
C ASN A 163 5.82 -16.66 -3.71
N PHE A 164 4.86 -16.66 -2.78
CA PHE A 164 5.06 -17.03 -1.37
C PHE A 164 4.68 -18.49 -1.06
N ALA A 165 4.47 -19.34 -2.07
CA ALA A 165 4.01 -20.72 -1.89
C ALA A 165 4.88 -21.52 -0.91
N GLY A 166 4.30 -21.90 0.23
CA GLY A 166 4.97 -22.73 1.23
C GLY A 166 5.91 -21.97 2.16
N ILE A 167 5.85 -20.63 2.21
CA ILE A 167 6.54 -19.86 3.25
C ILE A 167 6.01 -20.26 4.64
N ASN A 168 6.92 -20.46 5.59
CA ASN A 168 6.59 -20.78 6.98
C ASN A 168 6.98 -19.61 7.88
N MET A 169 6.00 -18.90 8.42
CA MET A 169 6.22 -17.74 9.29
C MET A 169 6.63 -18.10 10.72
N ALA A 170 6.73 -19.39 11.08
CA ALA A 170 7.10 -19.86 12.42
C ALA A 170 6.26 -19.22 13.56
N GLY A 171 5.00 -18.86 13.27
CA GLY A 171 4.09 -18.22 14.21
C GLY A 171 4.26 -16.70 14.37
N HIS A 172 5.13 -16.06 13.58
CA HIS A 172 5.34 -14.62 13.62
C HIS A 172 4.29 -13.85 12.83
N ASP A 173 3.87 -12.71 13.38
CA ASP A 173 3.08 -11.70 12.69
C ASP A 173 3.91 -10.95 11.63
N ILE A 174 3.24 -10.28 10.69
CA ILE A 174 3.86 -9.50 9.62
C ILE A 174 3.43 -8.04 9.67
N ASN A 175 4.40 -7.15 9.53
CA ASN A 175 4.19 -5.76 9.14
C ASN A 175 4.46 -5.62 7.63
N ALA A 176 3.41 -5.42 6.83
CA ALA A 176 3.49 -5.24 5.38
C ALA A 176 3.35 -3.77 4.94
N SER A 177 3.63 -2.82 5.85
CA SER A 177 3.46 -1.40 5.55
C SER A 177 4.36 -0.95 4.39
N GLY A 178 3.81 -0.24 3.43
CA GLY A 178 4.56 0.27 2.27
C GLY A 178 5.18 -0.81 1.38
N MET A 179 4.85 -2.10 1.57
CA MET A 179 5.54 -3.23 0.94
C MET A 179 5.67 -3.07 -0.57
N PHE A 180 4.67 -2.51 -1.25
CA PHE A 180 4.66 -2.23 -2.67
C PHE A 180 4.36 -0.75 -2.96
N GLN A 181 4.69 0.19 -2.06
CA GLN A 181 4.45 1.61 -2.28
C GLN A 181 5.22 2.10 -3.53
N GLY A 182 4.53 2.82 -4.41
CA GLY A 182 5.06 3.34 -5.67
C GLY A 182 5.61 2.29 -6.64
N ALA A 183 5.31 1.01 -6.44
CA ALA A 183 5.56 -0.03 -7.43
C ALA A 183 4.86 0.32 -8.77
N THR A 184 5.55 0.03 -9.86
CA THR A 184 5.18 0.51 -11.19
C THR A 184 4.43 -0.52 -12.03
N SER A 185 4.20 -1.70 -11.48
CA SER A 185 3.54 -2.83 -12.15
C SER A 185 2.06 -2.58 -12.36
N LYS A 186 1.55 -2.99 -13.53
CA LYS A 186 0.12 -2.91 -13.84
C LYS A 186 -0.69 -4.01 -13.15
N TYR A 187 -0.08 -5.18 -13.00
CA TYR A 187 -0.63 -6.38 -12.39
C TYR A 187 0.34 -6.87 -11.33
N LEU A 188 -0.16 -7.23 -10.17
CA LEU A 188 0.65 -7.77 -9.09
C LEU A 188 0.08 -9.11 -8.63
N ASN A 189 0.85 -10.19 -8.86
CA ASN A 189 0.53 -11.52 -8.40
C ASN A 189 1.24 -11.82 -7.07
N LEU A 190 0.46 -11.89 -5.99
CA LEU A 190 0.90 -12.18 -4.62
C LEU A 190 0.38 -13.54 -4.15
N THR A 191 0.39 -14.52 -5.05
CA THR A 191 -0.09 -15.87 -4.77
C THR A 191 0.56 -16.44 -3.50
N ASN A 192 -0.28 -16.89 -2.57
CA ASN A 192 0.09 -17.45 -1.26
C ASN A 192 0.79 -16.49 -0.30
N LEU A 193 0.67 -15.17 -0.47
CA LEU A 193 1.08 -14.24 0.57
C LEU A 193 0.42 -14.67 1.90
N PRO A 194 1.16 -14.75 3.02
CA PRO A 194 0.63 -15.16 4.34
C PRO A 194 -0.24 -14.06 4.95
N VAL A 195 -1.37 -13.77 4.31
CA VAL A 195 -2.32 -12.70 4.65
C VAL A 195 -2.89 -12.86 6.05
N ASP A 196 -3.02 -14.10 6.53
CA ASP A 196 -3.48 -14.44 7.87
C ASP A 196 -2.52 -14.00 8.99
N HIS A 197 -1.25 -13.78 8.67
CA HIS A 197 -0.22 -13.25 9.57
C HIS A 197 -0.07 -11.72 9.50
N ILE A 198 -0.66 -11.03 8.52
CA ILE A 198 -0.47 -9.58 8.35
C ILE A 198 -1.26 -8.82 9.41
N VAL A 199 -0.56 -8.06 10.26
CA VAL A 199 -1.17 -7.21 11.30
C VAL A 199 -1.39 -5.78 10.80
N THR A 200 -0.50 -5.27 9.95
CA THR A 200 -0.66 -3.96 9.28
C THR A 200 -0.30 -4.05 7.80
N ALA A 201 -1.15 -3.43 6.97
CA ALA A 201 -0.98 -3.23 5.54
C ALA A 201 -1.02 -1.72 5.19
N ASP A 202 -0.59 -0.86 6.13
CA ASP A 202 -0.61 0.58 5.92
C ASP A 202 0.22 1.00 4.70
N ALA A 203 -0.34 1.83 3.82
CA ALA A 203 0.31 2.28 2.59
C ALA A 203 0.83 1.16 1.68
N MET A 204 0.38 -0.09 1.84
CA MET A 204 0.95 -1.27 1.17
C MET A 204 1.06 -1.09 -0.35
N TYR A 205 0.09 -0.41 -0.99
CA TYR A 205 0.06 -0.11 -2.42
C TYR A 205 0.00 1.39 -2.72
N ALA A 206 0.27 2.26 -1.73
CA ALA A 206 0.15 3.70 -1.93
C ALA A 206 1.01 4.17 -3.11
N GLU A 207 0.55 5.18 -3.84
CA GLU A 207 1.24 5.80 -4.97
C GLU A 207 1.50 4.86 -6.17
N ASN A 208 0.83 3.70 -6.22
CA ASN A 208 0.89 2.77 -7.36
C ASN A 208 0.05 3.30 -8.52
N THR A 209 0.57 4.30 -9.21
CA THR A 209 -0.13 4.99 -10.30
C THR A 209 -0.37 4.13 -11.53
N ASN A 210 0.26 2.96 -11.69
CA ASN A 210 0.02 2.04 -12.81
C ASN A 210 -0.87 0.85 -12.46
N LEU A 211 -1.12 0.60 -11.17
CA LEU A 211 -1.81 -0.59 -10.71
C LEU A 211 -3.25 -0.61 -11.23
N THR A 212 -3.65 -1.75 -11.80
CA THR A 212 -5.03 -1.98 -12.24
C THR A 212 -5.68 -3.16 -11.53
N GLU A 213 -4.88 -4.13 -11.05
CA GLU A 213 -5.36 -5.35 -10.40
C GLU A 213 -4.28 -5.92 -9.47
N VAL A 214 -4.71 -6.43 -8.31
CA VAL A 214 -3.90 -7.25 -7.38
C VAL A 214 -4.62 -8.58 -7.22
N THR A 215 -3.88 -9.69 -7.32
CA THR A 215 -4.40 -11.03 -7.04
C THR A 215 -3.56 -11.73 -5.99
N TYR A 216 -4.21 -12.45 -5.07
CA TYR A 216 -3.58 -13.21 -3.98
C TYR A 216 -3.57 -14.73 -4.24
N GLY A 217 -3.97 -15.16 -5.44
CA GLY A 217 -4.04 -16.56 -5.86
C GLY A 217 -5.37 -17.24 -5.49
N GLY A 218 -5.81 -18.17 -6.36
CA GLY A 218 -6.95 -19.07 -6.14
C GLY A 218 -8.35 -18.41 -6.12
N PHE A 219 -9.27 -18.86 -6.98
CA PHE A 219 -10.70 -18.48 -6.91
C PHE A 219 -11.44 -19.16 -5.74
N SER A 220 -10.72 -19.58 -4.69
CA SER A 220 -11.21 -20.39 -3.59
C SER A 220 -11.78 -19.53 -2.46
N GLY A 221 -12.85 -18.79 -2.74
CA GLY A 221 -13.59 -18.04 -1.73
C GLY A 221 -12.77 -16.99 -0.99
N PRO A 222 -13.32 -16.37 0.06
CA PRO A 222 -12.66 -15.28 0.78
C PRO A 222 -11.41 -15.73 1.55
N ILE A 223 -10.37 -14.89 1.53
CA ILE A 223 -9.07 -15.12 2.19
C ILE A 223 -9.13 -14.55 3.61
N PRO A 224 -9.06 -15.37 4.68
CA PRO A 224 -9.13 -14.88 6.04
C PRO A 224 -7.87 -14.09 6.43
N ALA A 225 -8.07 -12.90 7.01
CA ALA A 225 -7.03 -12.02 7.56
C ALA A 225 -7.37 -11.63 9.02
N PRO A 226 -7.45 -12.59 9.96
CA PRO A 226 -7.90 -12.31 11.32
C PRO A 226 -6.92 -11.44 12.10
N ALA A 227 -5.63 -11.40 11.72
CA ALA A 227 -4.61 -10.58 12.37
C ALA A 227 -4.64 -9.10 11.93
N LEU A 228 -5.24 -8.78 10.77
CA LEU A 228 -5.17 -7.47 10.15
C LEU A 228 -5.95 -6.42 10.95
N LYS A 229 -5.25 -5.42 11.48
CA LYS A 229 -5.81 -4.34 12.30
C LYS A 229 -5.76 -2.97 11.63
N SER A 230 -4.84 -2.77 10.68
CA SER A 230 -4.61 -1.48 10.05
C SER A 230 -4.37 -1.61 8.55
N ALA A 231 -5.09 -0.80 7.76
CA ALA A 231 -4.96 -0.66 6.32
C ALA A 231 -5.03 0.82 5.91
N ASN A 232 -4.47 1.71 6.74
CA ASN A 232 -4.45 3.14 6.48
C ASN A 232 -3.71 3.42 5.18
N ALA A 233 -4.24 4.30 4.34
CA ALA A 233 -3.63 4.71 3.08
C ALA A 233 -3.28 3.55 2.13
N MET A 234 -3.86 2.34 2.31
CA MET A 234 -3.43 1.12 1.61
C MET A 234 -3.38 1.29 0.08
N PHE A 235 -4.32 2.02 -0.50
CA PHE A 235 -4.39 2.34 -1.93
C PHE A 235 -4.33 3.85 -2.21
N LYS A 236 -3.82 4.64 -1.26
CA LYS A 236 -3.74 6.09 -1.42
C LYS A 236 -3.00 6.46 -2.71
N ASP A 237 -3.55 7.39 -3.50
CA ASP A 237 -3.00 7.86 -4.77
C ASP A 237 -2.77 6.75 -5.84
N CYS A 238 -3.50 5.63 -5.75
CA CYS A 238 -3.61 4.63 -6.82
C CYS A 238 -4.46 5.15 -7.99
N THR A 239 -3.95 6.14 -8.71
CA THR A 239 -4.73 6.97 -9.64
C THR A 239 -5.31 6.25 -10.86
N ASN A 240 -4.80 5.08 -11.28
CA ASN A 240 -5.29 4.32 -12.44
C ASN A 240 -6.09 3.05 -12.11
N VAL A 241 -6.29 2.71 -10.83
CA VAL A 241 -7.17 1.59 -10.47
C VAL A 241 -8.59 1.92 -10.88
N THR A 242 -9.21 1.10 -11.73
CA THR A 242 -10.57 1.35 -12.27
C THR A 242 -11.67 0.61 -11.51
N SER A 243 -11.32 -0.52 -10.92
CA SER A 243 -12.19 -1.35 -10.09
C SER A 243 -11.33 -1.98 -9.02
N LEU A 244 -11.79 -1.96 -7.78
CA LEU A 244 -11.09 -2.58 -6.67
C LEU A 244 -12.01 -3.61 -6.03
N TYR A 245 -11.63 -4.89 -6.21
CA TYR A 245 -12.25 -6.02 -5.57
C TYR A 245 -11.17 -6.75 -4.78
N MET A 246 -11.22 -6.62 -3.46
CA MET A 246 -10.40 -7.43 -2.57
C MET A 246 -11.27 -8.56 -2.04
N ASN A 247 -10.70 -9.75 -1.95
CA ASN A 247 -11.40 -10.94 -1.46
C ASN A 247 -10.78 -11.38 -0.13
N VAL A 248 -10.61 -10.43 0.79
CA VAL A 248 -9.93 -10.61 2.08
C VAL A 248 -10.91 -10.39 3.23
N GLU A 249 -11.12 -11.37 4.10
CA GLU A 249 -11.97 -11.21 5.29
C GLU A 249 -11.15 -10.75 6.49
N ALA A 250 -11.22 -9.46 6.80
CA ALA A 250 -10.51 -8.85 7.92
C ALA A 250 -11.48 -8.44 9.05
N PRO A 251 -11.96 -9.39 9.89
CA PRO A 251 -12.99 -9.11 10.90
C PRO A 251 -12.51 -8.14 12.00
N ASN A 252 -11.20 -8.02 12.20
CA ASN A 252 -10.58 -7.20 13.24
C ASN A 252 -9.95 -5.91 12.71
N LEU A 253 -10.26 -5.51 11.47
CA LEU A 253 -9.71 -4.29 10.89
C LEU A 253 -10.30 -3.06 11.60
N GLU A 254 -9.43 -2.22 12.17
CA GLU A 254 -9.83 -1.07 12.98
C GLU A 254 -9.53 0.28 12.30
N GLN A 255 -8.45 0.36 11.51
CA GLN A 255 -7.97 1.62 10.95
C GLN A 255 -8.02 1.59 9.41
N THR A 256 -8.78 2.52 8.83
CA THR A 256 -9.03 2.62 7.38
C THR A 256 -8.88 4.05 6.84
N ASN A 257 -8.14 4.90 7.56
CA ASN A 257 -7.94 6.29 7.18
C ASN A 257 -7.25 6.39 5.82
N GLU A 258 -7.72 7.28 4.95
CA GLU A 258 -7.15 7.54 3.63
C GLU A 258 -7.04 6.30 2.73
N MET A 259 -7.72 5.19 3.05
CA MET A 259 -7.47 3.89 2.42
C MET A 259 -7.55 3.93 0.89
N PHE A 260 -8.45 4.73 0.33
CA PHE A 260 -8.61 4.95 -1.11
C PHE A 260 -8.47 6.44 -1.49
N ASP A 261 -7.90 7.28 -0.62
CA ASP A 261 -7.74 8.72 -0.89
C ASP A 261 -6.96 8.94 -2.20
N GLY A 262 -7.48 9.76 -3.11
CA GLY A 262 -6.83 10.03 -4.39
C GLY A 262 -6.92 8.89 -5.43
N CYS A 263 -7.74 7.86 -5.22
CA CYS A 263 -8.07 6.85 -6.24
C CYS A 263 -8.94 7.45 -7.36
N LYS A 264 -8.37 8.34 -8.18
CA LYS A 264 -9.13 9.17 -9.12
C LYS A 264 -9.86 8.42 -10.22
N SER A 265 -9.39 7.24 -10.65
CA SER A 265 -10.02 6.47 -11.74
C SER A 265 -10.99 5.39 -11.29
N VAL A 266 -11.10 5.12 -9.98
CA VAL A 266 -11.91 4.02 -9.48
C VAL A 266 -13.37 4.35 -9.69
N LYS A 267 -14.11 3.45 -10.36
CA LYS A 267 -15.55 3.61 -10.57
C LYS A 267 -16.37 2.86 -9.54
N ARG A 268 -15.83 1.74 -9.06
CA ARG A 268 -16.53 0.84 -8.16
C ARG A 268 -15.59 0.35 -7.08
N ILE A 269 -16.01 0.53 -5.83
CA ILE A 269 -15.38 -0.07 -4.67
C ILE A 269 -16.41 -0.99 -4.03
N ASN A 270 -16.07 -2.27 -3.96
CA ASN A 270 -16.75 -3.21 -3.09
C ASN A 270 -15.90 -3.39 -1.84
N PHE A 271 -16.36 -2.86 -0.70
CA PHE A 271 -15.72 -2.93 0.60
C PHE A 271 -16.31 -4.05 1.49
N ASP A 272 -17.25 -4.85 0.98
CA ASP A 272 -17.94 -5.91 1.74
C ASP A 272 -17.05 -7.09 2.12
N PHE A 273 -15.84 -7.17 1.55
CA PHE A 273 -14.81 -8.11 2.00
C PHE A 273 -14.36 -7.80 3.44
N VAL A 274 -14.40 -6.52 3.82
CA VAL A 274 -14.13 -6.10 5.19
C VAL A 274 -15.36 -6.34 6.05
N LYS A 275 -15.37 -7.48 6.75
CA LYS A 275 -16.31 -7.77 7.86
C LYS A 275 -15.95 -6.99 9.13
N ALA A 276 -15.48 -5.75 9.00
CA ALA A 276 -15.04 -4.97 10.15
C ALA A 276 -16.24 -4.38 10.88
N GLN A 277 -16.58 -5.01 11.99
CA GLN A 277 -17.52 -4.47 12.98
C GLN A 277 -16.84 -3.48 13.94
N HIS A 278 -15.57 -3.15 13.69
CA HIS A 278 -14.69 -2.46 14.63
C HIS A 278 -13.90 -1.30 14.00
N VAL A 279 -14.36 -0.76 12.87
CA VAL A 279 -13.69 0.39 12.24
C VAL A 279 -13.75 1.58 13.17
N LYS A 280 -12.62 1.94 13.79
CA LYS A 280 -12.51 3.06 14.72
C LYS A 280 -12.32 4.39 14.01
N SER A 281 -11.84 4.37 12.76
CA SER A 281 -11.60 5.60 11.99
C SER A 281 -11.64 5.33 10.48
N ALA A 282 -12.36 6.21 9.77
CA ALA A 282 -12.56 6.20 8.32
C ALA A 282 -12.31 7.59 7.71
N GLN A 283 -11.40 8.36 8.32
CA GLN A 283 -11.09 9.71 7.87
C GLN A 283 -10.59 9.67 6.44
N TYR A 284 -11.16 10.52 5.58
CA TYR A 284 -10.73 10.68 4.19
C TYR A 284 -10.72 9.39 3.37
N MET A 285 -11.46 8.35 3.79
CA MET A 285 -11.35 7.00 3.22
C MET A 285 -11.52 6.96 1.70
N PHE A 286 -12.46 7.75 1.16
CA PHE A 286 -12.72 7.90 -0.27
C PHE A 286 -12.52 9.34 -0.76
N ARG A 287 -11.72 10.13 -0.03
CA ARG A 287 -11.44 11.51 -0.44
C ARG A 287 -10.81 11.53 -1.84
N ASN A 288 -11.20 12.50 -2.67
CA ASN A 288 -10.69 12.66 -4.04
C ASN A 288 -10.89 11.42 -4.95
N CYS A 289 -11.83 10.53 -4.62
CA CYS A 289 -12.30 9.47 -5.53
C CYS A 289 -13.27 10.06 -6.58
N GLU A 290 -12.77 10.95 -7.42
CA GLU A 290 -13.58 11.82 -8.32
C GLU A 290 -14.44 11.06 -9.36
N ASN A 291 -14.10 9.80 -9.64
CA ASN A 291 -14.86 8.94 -10.56
C ASN A 291 -15.62 7.80 -9.88
N LEU A 292 -15.67 7.74 -8.55
CA LEU A 292 -16.39 6.70 -7.83
C LEU A 292 -17.90 6.85 -8.06
N GLU A 293 -18.50 5.83 -8.67
CA GLU A 293 -19.93 5.74 -8.99
C GLU A 293 -20.66 4.81 -8.01
N ASP A 294 -20.02 3.68 -7.63
CA ASP A 294 -20.59 2.67 -6.74
C ASP A 294 -19.71 2.41 -5.52
N ALA A 295 -20.29 2.51 -4.33
CA ALA A 295 -19.65 2.14 -3.05
C ALA A 295 -20.51 1.12 -2.31
N TRP A 296 -20.04 -0.12 -2.18
CA TRP A 296 -20.73 -1.20 -1.47
C TRP A 296 -20.03 -1.51 -0.16
N MET A 297 -20.73 -1.32 0.95
CA MET A 297 -20.19 -1.31 2.32
C MET A 297 -21.21 -1.93 3.30
N MET A 298 -22.00 -2.90 2.85
CA MET A 298 -23.08 -3.53 3.62
C MET A 298 -22.56 -4.29 4.86
N SER A 299 -21.31 -4.74 4.83
CA SER A 299 -20.68 -5.50 5.92
C SER A 299 -19.84 -4.65 6.88
N SER A 300 -19.81 -3.33 6.67
CA SER A 300 -18.99 -2.41 7.45
C SER A 300 -19.85 -1.55 8.38
N ASP A 301 -19.45 -1.47 9.64
CA ASP A 301 -20.15 -0.68 10.65
C ASP A 301 -19.44 0.63 10.97
N PHE A 302 -20.09 1.74 10.63
CA PHE A 302 -19.66 3.11 10.94
C PHE A 302 -20.58 3.80 11.95
N SER A 303 -21.53 3.09 12.57
CA SER A 303 -22.54 3.71 13.43
C SER A 303 -21.97 4.27 14.74
N HIS A 304 -20.74 3.89 15.09
CA HIS A 304 -20.07 4.27 16.34
C HIS A 304 -18.98 5.33 16.15
N LEU A 305 -18.67 5.72 14.91
CA LEU A 305 -17.65 6.73 14.64
C LEU A 305 -18.05 8.09 15.21
N SER A 306 -17.11 8.79 15.84
CA SER A 306 -17.26 10.22 16.09
C SER A 306 -17.22 11.01 14.77
N LYS A 307 -17.69 12.26 14.81
CA LYS A 307 -17.64 13.18 13.65
C LYS A 307 -16.21 13.34 13.12
N ALA A 308 -15.24 13.42 14.02
CA ALA A 308 -13.83 13.52 13.65
C ALA A 308 -13.34 12.24 12.96
N GLU A 309 -13.78 11.06 13.39
CA GLU A 309 -13.37 9.77 12.80
C GLU A 309 -14.04 9.50 11.43
N ALA A 310 -15.16 10.16 11.12
CA ALA A 310 -15.84 10.11 9.82
C ALA A 310 -15.46 11.29 8.88
N MET A 311 -14.53 12.15 9.31
CA MET A 311 -14.19 13.39 8.61
C MET A 311 -13.70 13.15 7.19
N GLY A 312 -14.29 13.87 6.24
CA GLY A 312 -13.91 13.92 4.83
C GLY A 312 -14.05 12.60 4.10
N MET A 313 -14.79 11.63 4.66
CA MET A 313 -14.87 10.27 4.15
C MET A 313 -15.19 10.21 2.65
N PHE A 314 -16.07 11.08 2.16
CA PHE A 314 -16.44 11.20 0.75
C PHE A 314 -16.16 12.59 0.15
N GLU A 315 -15.24 13.34 0.73
CA GLU A 315 -14.85 14.66 0.21
C GLU A 315 -14.39 14.54 -1.26
N ASN A 316 -15.00 15.32 -2.16
CA ASN A 316 -14.79 15.28 -3.61
C ASN A 316 -15.21 13.98 -4.34
N ALA A 317 -15.89 13.04 -3.67
CA ALA A 317 -16.49 11.85 -4.30
C ALA A 317 -17.90 12.15 -4.85
N ASN A 318 -18.01 13.11 -5.77
CA ASN A 318 -19.29 13.70 -6.18
C ASN A 318 -20.09 12.86 -7.21
N LYS A 319 -19.49 11.79 -7.74
CA LYS A 319 -20.12 10.91 -8.75
C LYS A 319 -20.83 9.69 -8.17
N VAL A 320 -20.76 9.47 -6.85
CA VAL A 320 -21.41 8.31 -6.24
C VAL A 320 -22.90 8.40 -6.50
N SER A 321 -23.43 7.38 -7.17
CA SER A 321 -24.85 7.27 -7.51
C SER A 321 -25.47 5.97 -6.99
N TRP A 322 -24.63 5.08 -6.44
CA TRP A 322 -25.05 3.86 -5.78
C TRP A 322 -24.25 3.66 -4.50
N LEU A 323 -24.94 3.69 -3.37
CA LEU A 323 -24.35 3.53 -2.04
C LEU A 323 -25.08 2.43 -1.27
N ILE A 324 -24.35 1.45 -0.75
CA ILE A 324 -24.93 0.36 0.05
C ILE A 324 -24.24 0.33 1.42
N LEU A 325 -25.01 0.47 2.50
CA LEU A 325 -24.49 0.47 3.88
C LEU A 325 -25.59 0.16 4.90
N PRO A 326 -25.27 -0.24 6.14
CA PRO A 326 -26.27 -0.38 7.20
C PRO A 326 -26.97 0.94 7.53
N LYS A 327 -28.26 0.90 7.88
CA LYS A 327 -29.06 2.07 8.28
C LYS A 327 -28.42 2.81 9.45
N ALA A 328 -27.93 2.11 10.46
CA ALA A 328 -27.22 2.73 11.59
C ALA A 328 -25.98 3.53 11.16
N SER A 329 -25.27 3.04 10.13
CA SER A 329 -24.11 3.75 9.56
C SER A 329 -24.54 4.98 8.77
N LEU A 330 -25.60 4.88 7.97
CA LEU A 330 -26.18 6.04 7.28
C LEU A 330 -26.55 7.15 8.27
N ASP A 331 -27.19 6.79 9.38
CA ASP A 331 -27.63 7.74 10.41
C ASP A 331 -26.45 8.50 11.00
N ASN A 332 -25.40 7.78 11.40
CA ASN A 332 -24.21 8.38 11.98
C ASN A 332 -23.42 9.24 10.98
N LEU A 333 -23.27 8.77 9.73
CA LEU A 333 -22.59 9.53 8.69
C LEU A 333 -23.37 10.78 8.27
N TYR A 334 -24.71 10.74 8.29
CA TYR A 334 -25.54 11.92 8.05
C TYR A 334 -25.38 12.96 9.16
N GLU A 335 -25.37 12.53 10.43
CA GLU A 335 -25.13 13.42 11.56
C GLU A 335 -23.77 14.13 11.47
N ALA A 336 -22.72 13.43 11.07
CA ALA A 336 -21.43 14.07 10.80
C ALA A 336 -21.51 15.05 9.62
N ASP A 337 -22.17 14.69 8.52
CA ASP A 337 -22.25 15.51 7.31
C ASP A 337 -23.01 16.82 7.54
N ALA A 338 -24.10 16.75 8.31
CA ALA A 338 -24.90 17.91 8.73
C ALA A 338 -24.08 18.96 9.51
N HIS A 339 -22.94 18.56 10.09
CA HIS A 339 -22.00 19.44 10.81
C HIS A 339 -20.79 19.86 9.97
N GLY A 340 -20.79 19.59 8.65
CA GLY A 340 -19.75 20.02 7.72
C GLY A 340 -18.56 19.06 7.61
N TYR A 341 -18.68 17.82 8.09
CA TYR A 341 -17.59 16.84 8.03
C TYR A 341 -17.46 16.12 6.68
N SER A 342 -18.32 16.35 5.68
CA SER A 342 -18.20 15.73 4.34
C SER A 342 -18.10 14.18 4.39
N SER A 343 -18.92 13.58 5.25
CA SER A 343 -18.94 12.14 5.54
C SER A 343 -19.93 11.35 4.68
N LEU A 344 -20.75 12.03 3.87
CA LEU A 344 -21.59 11.43 2.84
C LEU A 344 -21.21 11.95 1.44
N PRO A 345 -21.43 11.16 0.38
CA PRO A 345 -21.10 11.58 -0.97
C PRO A 345 -22.04 12.66 -1.51
N ARG A 346 -21.65 13.25 -2.64
CA ARG A 346 -22.39 14.33 -3.33
C ARG A 346 -22.63 15.55 -2.45
N THR A 347 -21.60 16.02 -1.76
CA THR A 347 -21.65 17.24 -0.94
C THR A 347 -22.02 18.49 -1.77
N ASP A 348 -21.85 18.41 -3.09
CA ASP A 348 -22.27 19.40 -4.09
C ASP A 348 -23.78 19.40 -4.39
N GLN A 349 -24.50 18.32 -4.05
CA GLN A 349 -25.94 18.14 -4.28
C GLN A 349 -26.65 17.58 -3.05
N LYS A 350 -26.70 18.35 -1.97
CA LYS A 350 -27.27 17.90 -0.67
C LYS A 350 -28.73 17.45 -0.73
N ASP A 351 -29.53 18.03 -1.64
CA ASP A 351 -30.96 17.70 -1.80
C ASP A 351 -31.21 16.54 -2.79
N ALA A 352 -30.14 15.86 -3.23
CA ALA A 352 -30.24 14.72 -4.12
C ALA A 352 -31.14 13.63 -3.52
N GLN A 353 -31.99 13.06 -4.38
CA GLN A 353 -33.02 12.10 -3.99
C GLN A 353 -32.51 10.68 -4.26
N TRP A 354 -32.62 9.81 -3.26
CA TRP A 354 -32.13 8.43 -3.28
C TRP A 354 -33.29 7.48 -3.09
N GLY A 355 -33.51 6.58 -4.03
CA GLY A 355 -34.44 5.48 -3.89
C GLY A 355 -33.81 4.31 -3.14
N VAL A 356 -34.58 3.63 -2.31
CA VAL A 356 -34.21 2.35 -1.70
C VAL A 356 -35.12 1.28 -2.25
N TYR A 357 -34.54 0.19 -2.76
CA TYR A 357 -35.32 -0.90 -3.33
C TYR A 357 -36.33 -1.45 -2.30
N GLY A 358 -37.61 -1.47 -2.66
CA GLY A 358 -38.69 -1.97 -1.82
C GLY A 358 -39.29 -0.94 -0.84
N LEU A 359 -38.79 0.30 -0.81
CA LEU A 359 -39.35 1.39 0.00
C LEU A 359 -39.99 2.47 -0.87
N GLU A 360 -40.95 3.21 -0.30
CA GLU A 360 -41.73 4.20 -1.03
C GLU A 360 -40.96 5.52 -1.24
N GLY A 361 -40.87 5.91 -2.52
CA GLY A 361 -40.38 7.21 -2.99
C GLY A 361 -38.87 7.40 -2.84
N PRO A 362 -38.22 8.17 -3.73
CA PRO A 362 -36.88 8.63 -3.46
C PRO A 362 -36.93 9.73 -2.39
N ARG A 363 -35.91 9.77 -1.53
CA ARG A 363 -35.81 10.73 -0.42
C ARG A 363 -34.38 11.26 -0.28
N THR A 364 -34.20 12.41 0.35
CA THR A 364 -32.88 12.90 0.77
C THR A 364 -32.23 11.95 1.79
N PHE A 365 -30.90 12.04 1.97
CA PHE A 365 -30.24 11.32 3.05
C PHE A 365 -30.82 11.68 4.43
N GLY A 366 -31.18 12.95 4.66
CA GLY A 366 -31.76 13.38 5.93
C GLY A 366 -33.12 12.75 6.22
N GLU A 367 -33.97 12.62 5.19
CA GLU A 367 -35.26 11.93 5.32
C GLU A 367 -35.10 10.43 5.56
N TRP A 368 -34.13 9.78 4.91
CA TRP A 368 -33.80 8.39 5.20
C TRP A 368 -33.25 8.22 6.62
N ALA A 369 -32.34 9.10 7.04
CA ALA A 369 -31.75 9.05 8.38
C ALA A 369 -32.81 9.25 9.48
N ALA A 370 -33.76 10.16 9.25
CA ALA A 370 -34.84 10.45 10.19
C ALA A 370 -35.92 9.35 10.29
N ASP A 371 -36.00 8.42 9.33
CA ASP A 371 -37.02 7.37 9.31
C ASP A 371 -36.76 6.30 10.39
N GLN A 372 -37.47 6.42 11.51
CA GLN A 372 -37.42 5.50 12.65
C GLN A 372 -38.19 4.19 12.43
N THR A 373 -38.90 4.03 11.30
CA THR A 373 -39.62 2.79 10.99
C THR A 373 -38.72 1.71 10.41
N ILE A 374 -37.54 2.10 9.91
CA ILE A 374 -36.53 1.20 9.35
C ILE A 374 -35.60 0.76 10.49
N SER A 375 -35.42 -0.56 10.66
CA SER A 375 -34.51 -1.10 11.66
C SER A 375 -33.06 -0.66 11.41
N ALA A 376 -32.30 -0.39 12.48
CA ALA A 376 -30.89 -0.02 12.45
C ALA A 376 -29.99 -1.03 11.69
N ASP A 377 -30.35 -2.31 11.75
CA ASP A 377 -29.61 -3.41 11.08
C ASP A 377 -29.98 -3.55 9.59
N THR A 378 -30.91 -2.75 9.08
CA THR A 378 -31.34 -2.84 7.68
C THR A 378 -30.23 -2.37 6.76
N THR A 379 -29.86 -3.17 5.77
CA THR A 379 -28.98 -2.71 4.68
C THR A 379 -29.75 -1.75 3.77
N MET A 380 -29.31 -0.50 3.72
CA MET A 380 -29.83 0.54 2.83
C MET A 380 -29.14 0.43 1.47
N ASN A 381 -29.88 0.01 0.45
CA ASN A 381 -29.42 -0.04 -0.94
C ASN A 381 -29.89 1.21 -1.68
N LEU A 382 -29.14 2.30 -1.51
CA LEU A 382 -29.49 3.64 -1.97
C LEU A 382 -29.00 3.85 -3.40
N LYS A 383 -29.92 4.14 -4.31
CA LYS A 383 -29.62 4.50 -5.69
C LYS A 383 -30.15 5.90 -5.99
N LEU A 384 -29.31 6.75 -6.56
CA LEU A 384 -29.67 8.09 -6.98
C LEU A 384 -30.81 8.02 -8.02
N ALA A 385 -31.86 8.80 -7.80
CA ALA A 385 -33.12 8.78 -8.56
C ALA A 385 -33.09 9.63 -9.84
#